data_AF-A0A699ZFA5-F1
#
_entry.id   AF-A0A699ZFA5-F1
#
_cell.length_a   1.000
_cell.length_b   1.000
_cell.length_c   1.000
_cell.angle_alpha   90.00
_cell.angle_beta   90.00
_cell.angle_gamma   90.00
#
_symmetry.space_group_name_H-M   'P 1'
#
loop_
_entity.id
_entity.type
_entity.pdbx_description
1 polymer ?
#
loop_
_entity_poly.entity_id
_entity_poly.type
_entity_poly.pdbx_seq_one_letter_code
_entity_poly.pdbx_strand_id
1 'polypeptide(L)'
;MAVLTNLTQYTYHKAASRSGTLWQRQGPTLLLALATPLLLADLVRHCLQDAGLWTGPSSSMYRDDCDEVSGIHGLACLTLVGWLFSILFTYSGFVLMISAVFWSASLGSKVRRAWSQIQAAT
;
A
#
# COMPACT_ATOMS: atom_id res chain seq x y z
N MET A 1 -5.71 -4.85 -10.20
CA MET A 1 -4.91 -6.08 -9.96
C MET A 1 -3.72 -6.23 -10.89
N ALA A 2 -3.90 -6.15 -12.21
CA ALA A 2 -2.81 -6.27 -13.17
C ALA A 2 -1.60 -5.37 -12.87
N VAL A 3 -1.85 -4.14 -12.39
CA VAL A 3 -0.78 -3.18 -12.07
C VAL A 3 0.15 -3.68 -10.95
N LEU A 4 -0.38 -4.18 -9.82
CA LEU A 4 0.44 -4.65 -8.69
C LEU A 4 1.20 -5.92 -9.01
N THR A 5 0.58 -6.85 -9.72
CA THR A 5 1.24 -8.09 -10.17
C THR A 5 2.33 -7.79 -11.20
N ASN A 6 2.09 -6.88 -12.16
CA ASN A 6 3.09 -6.45 -13.13
C ASN A 6 4.26 -5.71 -12.47
N LEU A 7 3.98 -4.87 -11.46
CA LEU A 7 5.03 -4.22 -10.66
C LEU A 7 5.85 -5.25 -9.87
N THR A 8 5.23 -6.32 -9.37
CA THR A 8 5.94 -7.41 -8.67
C THR A 8 6.85 -8.18 -9.62
N GLN A 9 6.37 -8.48 -10.83
CA GLN A 9 7.18 -9.09 -11.88
C GLN A 9 8.33 -8.19 -12.32
N TYR A 10 8.07 -6.89 -12.52
CA TYR A 10 9.11 -5.91 -12.86
C TYR A 10 10.18 -5.80 -11.77
N THR A 11 9.77 -5.69 -10.50
CA THR A 11 10.72 -5.61 -9.38
C THR A 11 11.52 -6.89 -9.22
N TYR A 12 10.91 -8.06 -9.46
CA TYR A 12 11.61 -9.35 -9.47
C TYR A 12 12.63 -9.45 -10.62
N HIS A 13 12.25 -9.10 -11.84
CA HIS A 13 13.17 -9.07 -12.98
C HIS A 13 14.32 -8.07 -12.74
N LYS A 14 14.02 -6.92 -12.14
CA LYS A 14 15.01 -5.91 -11.75
C LYS A 14 15.86 -6.35 -10.55
N ALA A 15 15.37 -7.23 -9.68
CA ALA A 15 16.17 -7.84 -8.62
C ALA A 15 17.27 -8.73 -9.21
N ALA A 16 17.05 -9.33 -10.39
CA ALA A 16 18.07 -10.13 -11.06
C ALA A 16 19.35 -9.32 -11.38
N SER A 17 19.22 -8.04 -11.73
CA SER A 17 20.34 -7.14 -12.06
C SER A 17 20.97 -6.44 -10.84
N ARG A 18 20.39 -6.60 -9.64
CA ARG A 18 20.97 -6.07 -8.39
C ARG A 18 21.97 -7.07 -7.79
N SER A 19 23.17 -6.60 -7.48
CA SER A 19 24.14 -7.34 -6.65
C SER A 19 24.03 -6.93 -5.18
N GLY A 20 24.34 -7.85 -4.27
CA GLY A 20 24.24 -7.63 -2.82
C GLY A 20 23.62 -8.83 -2.08
N THR A 21 23.30 -8.63 -0.80
CA THR A 21 22.62 -9.64 0.01
C THR A 21 21.19 -9.89 -0.47
N LEU A 22 20.61 -11.06 -0.14
CA LEU A 22 19.23 -11.42 -0.49
C LEU A 22 18.23 -10.33 -0.10
N TRP A 23 18.43 -9.66 1.04
CA TRP A 23 17.57 -8.58 1.51
C TRP A 23 17.70 -7.29 0.67
N GLN A 24 18.91 -6.94 0.23
CA GLN A 24 19.12 -5.80 -0.67
C GLN A 24 18.61 -6.07 -2.10
N ARG A 25 18.65 -7.34 -2.51
CA ARG A 25 18.24 -7.78 -3.84
C ARG A 25 16.73 -7.95 -3.95
N GLN A 26 16.11 -8.68 -3.02
CA GLN A 26 14.70 -9.06 -3.04
C GLN A 26 13.82 -8.23 -2.10
N GLY A 27 14.38 -7.38 -1.25
CA GLY A 27 13.63 -6.51 -0.33
C GLY A 27 12.47 -5.74 -0.99
N PRO A 28 12.67 -5.08 -2.15
CA PRO A 28 11.58 -4.39 -2.85
C PRO A 28 10.47 -5.35 -3.29
N THR A 29 10.83 -6.55 -3.75
CA THR A 29 9.88 -7.55 -4.23
C THR A 29 9.08 -8.14 -3.07
N LEU A 30 9.72 -8.43 -1.93
CA LEU A 30 9.05 -8.91 -0.72
C LEU A 30 8.08 -7.87 -0.16
N LEU A 31 8.50 -6.60 -0.08
CA LEU A 31 7.62 -5.51 0.37
C LEU A 31 6.41 -5.34 -0.54
N LEU A 32 6.59 -5.43 -1.85
CA LEU A 32 5.48 -5.32 -2.80
C LEU A 32 4.56 -6.56 -2.80
N ALA A 33 5.14 -7.74 -2.65
CA ALA A 33 4.41 -9.00 -2.52
C ALA A 33 3.56 -9.03 -1.24
N LEU A 34 4.04 -8.43 -0.15
CA LEU A 34 3.25 -8.25 1.08
C LEU A 34 2.21 -7.13 0.93
N ALA A 35 2.55 -6.01 0.30
CA ALA A 35 1.59 -4.92 0.07
C ALA A 35 0.37 -5.35 -0.76
N THR A 36 0.57 -6.29 -1.70
CA THR A 36 -0.47 -6.76 -2.62
C THR A 36 -1.69 -7.37 -1.93
N PRO A 37 -1.58 -8.41 -1.07
CA PRO A 37 -2.72 -8.96 -0.34
C PRO A 37 -3.31 -7.98 0.68
N LEU A 38 -2.50 -7.10 1.27
CA LEU A 38 -3.02 -6.06 2.17
C LEU A 38 -3.97 -5.09 1.44
N LEU A 39 -3.57 -4.59 0.28
CA LEU A 39 -4.45 -3.75 -0.55
C LEU A 39 -5.65 -4.53 -1.12
N LEU A 40 -5.48 -5.82 -1.38
CA LEU A 40 -6.55 -6.68 -1.88
C LEU A 40 -7.64 -6.89 -0.84
N ALA A 41 -7.30 -6.95 0.45
CA ALA A 41 -8.23 -7.29 1.52
C ALA A 41 -9.46 -6.37 1.55
N ASP A 42 -9.27 -5.06 1.39
CA ASP A 42 -10.38 -4.10 1.38
C ASP A 42 -11.21 -4.17 0.08
N LEU A 43 -10.54 -4.40 -1.07
CA LEU A 43 -11.25 -4.65 -2.34
C LEU A 43 -12.14 -5.89 -2.27
N VAL A 44 -11.63 -6.97 -1.68
CA VAL A 44 -12.38 -8.23 -1.50
C VAL A 44 -13.57 -8.01 -0.57
N ARG A 45 -13.42 -7.23 0.51
CA ARG A 45 -14.55 -6.87 1.37
C ARG A 45 -15.66 -6.18 0.59
N HIS A 46 -15.31 -5.19 -0.24
CA HIS A 46 -16.28 -4.50 -1.10
C HIS A 46 -16.96 -5.45 -2.10
N CYS A 47 -16.20 -6.29 -2.79
CA CYS A 47 -16.78 -7.27 -3.72
C CYS A 47 -17.69 -8.28 -3.01
N LEU A 48 -17.36 -8.70 -1.79
CA LEU A 48 -18.20 -9.61 -1.00
C LEU A 48 -19.50 -8.92 -0.51
N GLN A 49 -19.46 -7.62 -0.25
CA GLN A 49 -20.65 -6.82 0.02
C GLN A 49 -21.54 -6.73 -1.22
N ASP A 50 -20.97 -6.41 -2.38
CA ASP A 50 -21.70 -6.29 -3.65
C ASP A 50 -22.32 -7.63 -4.10
N ALA A 51 -21.62 -8.74 -3.84
CA ALA A 51 -22.12 -10.08 -4.12
C ALA A 51 -23.19 -10.57 -3.12
N GLY A 52 -23.50 -9.80 -2.07
CA GLY A 52 -24.42 -10.20 -1.01
C GLY A 52 -23.92 -11.32 -0.09
N LEU A 53 -22.63 -11.70 -0.21
CA LEU A 53 -22.02 -12.78 0.58
C LEU A 53 -21.60 -12.32 1.98
N TRP A 54 -21.33 -11.01 2.15
CA TRP A 54 -20.96 -10.41 3.43
C TRP A 54 -21.72 -9.11 3.66
N THR A 55 -23.01 -9.21 3.95
CA THR A 55 -23.90 -8.06 4.22
C THR A 55 -23.81 -7.56 5.67
N GLY A 56 -24.26 -6.32 5.90
CA GLY A 56 -24.20 -5.64 7.20
C GLY A 56 -24.98 -6.33 8.34
N PRO A 57 -24.71 -6.00 9.61
CA PRO A 57 -23.88 -4.87 10.09
C PRO A 57 -22.38 -5.19 10.20
N SER A 58 -22.00 -6.47 10.13
CA SER A 58 -20.62 -6.94 10.40
C SER A 58 -19.58 -6.54 9.34
N SER A 59 -19.99 -6.19 8.12
CA SER A 59 -19.10 -5.68 7.06
C SER A 59 -19.12 -4.16 6.92
N SER A 60 -20.03 -3.48 7.63
CA SER A 60 -20.21 -2.03 7.49
C SER A 60 -18.98 -1.30 8.03
N MET A 61 -18.45 -0.38 7.24
CA MET A 61 -17.26 0.41 7.59
C MET A 61 -17.58 1.52 8.59
N TYR A 62 -18.81 2.03 8.55
CA TYR A 62 -19.32 3.07 9.45
C TYR A 62 -20.46 2.52 10.28
N ARG A 63 -20.67 3.07 11.48
CA ARG A 63 -21.86 2.76 12.27
C ARG A 63 -23.10 3.37 11.63
N ASP A 64 -24.20 2.62 11.68
CA ASP A 64 -25.47 3.00 11.08
C ASP A 64 -26.15 4.19 11.81
N ASP A 65 -25.81 4.41 13.09
CA ASP A 65 -26.36 5.49 13.95
C ASP A 65 -25.69 6.86 13.76
N CYS A 66 -24.77 7.02 12.79
CA CYS A 66 -24.09 8.28 12.54
C CYS A 66 -24.71 9.03 11.37
N ASP A 67 -25.56 10.00 11.67
CA ASP A 67 -26.07 10.94 10.68
C ASP A 67 -24.98 11.95 10.27
N GLU A 68 -24.73 12.01 8.96
CA GLU A 68 -23.80 12.93 8.27
C GLU A 68 -22.36 13.00 8.82
N VAL A 69 -21.53 12.13 8.26
CA VAL A 69 -20.08 12.10 8.47
C VAL A 69 -19.42 13.36 7.87
N SER A 70 -19.29 14.43 8.67
CA SER A 70 -18.56 15.64 8.32
C SER A 70 -17.27 15.80 9.13
N GLY A 71 -16.13 15.82 8.43
CA GLY A 71 -14.80 16.05 9.03
C GLY A 71 -14.28 14.91 9.92
N ILE A 72 -13.60 15.28 11.02
CA ILE A 72 -12.93 14.36 11.95
C ILE A 72 -13.90 13.42 12.69
N HIS A 73 -15.20 13.74 12.75
CA HIS A 73 -16.23 12.84 13.30
C HIS A 73 -16.34 11.53 12.50
N GLY A 74 -15.95 11.52 11.22
CA GLY A 74 -15.91 10.31 10.40
C GLY A 74 -14.92 9.26 10.86
N LEU A 75 -13.80 9.68 11.46
CA LEU A 75 -12.83 8.74 12.04
C LEU A 75 -13.34 8.13 13.35
N ALA A 76 -14.13 8.88 14.12
CA ALA A 76 -14.74 8.41 15.37
C ALA A 76 -15.91 7.45 15.13
N CYS A 77 -16.60 7.57 13.98
CA CYS A 77 -17.69 6.68 13.60
C CYS A 77 -17.23 5.39 12.89
N LEU A 78 -15.92 5.18 12.75
CA LEU A 78 -15.38 4.03 12.05
C LEU A 78 -15.56 2.75 12.90
N THR A 79 -16.16 1.72 12.31
CA THR A 79 -16.31 0.42 12.98
C THR A 79 -14.95 -0.25 13.17
N LEU A 80 -14.88 -1.28 14.02
CA LEU A 80 -13.68 -2.10 14.18
C LEU A 80 -13.18 -2.65 12.82
N VAL A 81 -14.12 -3.00 11.94
CA VAL A 81 -13.85 -3.49 10.58
C VAL A 81 -13.27 -2.38 9.72
N GLY A 82 -13.81 -1.16 9.78
CA GLY A 82 -13.24 0.00 9.09
C GLY A 82 -11.82 0.33 9.56
N TRP A 83 -11.54 0.23 10.86
CA TRP A 83 -10.17 0.40 11.38
C TRP A 83 -9.20 -0.67 10.88
N LEU A 84 -9.62 -1.94 10.88
CA LEU A 84 -8.78 -3.05 10.40
C LEU A 84 -8.52 -2.98 8.89
N PHE A 85 -9.56 -2.84 8.08
CA PHE A 85 -9.41 -2.86 6.62
C PHE A 85 -8.84 -1.55 6.08
N SER A 86 -9.30 -0.40 6.58
CA SER A 86 -8.85 0.89 6.03
C SER A 86 -7.50 1.31 6.59
N ILE A 87 -7.33 1.32 7.92
CA ILE A 87 -6.08 1.81 8.54
C ILE A 87 -4.99 0.74 8.50
N LEU A 88 -5.29 -0.47 8.98
CA LEU A 88 -4.28 -1.50 9.08
C LEU A 88 -3.95 -2.12 7.72
N PHE A 89 -4.92 -2.50 6.89
CA PHE A 89 -4.63 -3.12 5.60
C PHE A 89 -4.33 -2.12 4.48
N THR A 90 -5.23 -1.18 4.21
CA THR A 90 -5.09 -0.29 3.05
C THR A 90 -3.95 0.72 3.19
N TYR A 91 -3.90 1.48 4.29
CA TYR A 91 -2.83 2.48 4.47
C TYR A 91 -1.45 1.85 4.67
N SER A 92 -1.33 0.77 5.45
CA SER A 92 -0.03 0.10 5.56
C SER A 92 0.40 -0.55 4.24
N GLY A 93 -0.54 -1.09 3.47
CA GLY A 93 -0.31 -1.57 2.10
C GLY A 93 0.24 -0.48 1.18
N PHE A 94 -0.33 0.72 1.22
CA PHE A 94 0.19 1.87 0.47
C PHE A 94 1.59 2.28 0.92
N VAL A 95 1.86 2.34 2.22
CA VAL A 95 3.18 2.69 2.75
C VAL A 95 4.24 1.66 2.31
N LEU A 96 3.91 0.37 2.37
CA LEU A 96 4.78 -0.71 1.89
C LEU A 96 5.02 -0.63 0.39
N MET A 97 3.97 -0.35 -0.40
CA MET A 97 4.08 -0.18 -1.85
C MET A 97 4.98 1.01 -2.22
N ILE A 98 4.78 2.17 -1.60
CA ILE A 98 5.59 3.37 -1.85
C ILE A 98 7.05 3.10 -1.47
N SER A 99 7.28 2.53 -0.30
CA SER A 99 8.61 2.14 0.18
C SER A 99 9.29 1.16 -0.79
N ALA A 100 8.56 0.15 -1.28
CA ALA A 100 9.06 -0.81 -2.26
C ALA A 100 9.44 -0.14 -3.57
N VAL A 101 8.60 0.76 -4.10
CA VAL A 101 8.86 1.47 -5.36
C VAL A 101 10.09 2.37 -5.24
N PHE A 102 10.17 3.17 -4.17
CA PHE A 102 11.30 4.08 -3.93
C PHE A 102 12.61 3.33 -3.76
N TRP A 103 12.58 2.21 -3.04
CA TRP A 103 13.71 1.30 -2.96
C TRP A 103 14.05 0.76 -4.35
N SER A 104 13.07 0.23 -5.09
CA SER A 104 13.30 -0.38 -6.40
C SER A 104 13.91 0.60 -7.41
N ALA A 105 13.64 1.90 -7.28
CA ALA A 105 14.14 2.94 -8.15
C ALA A 105 15.52 3.50 -7.72
N SER A 106 16.02 3.11 -6.55
CA SER A 106 17.19 3.72 -5.89
C SER A 106 17.04 5.24 -5.84
N LEU A 107 15.82 5.72 -5.56
CA LEU A 107 15.43 7.11 -5.77
C LEU A 107 16.20 8.06 -4.84
N GLY A 108 16.45 7.65 -3.59
CA GLY A 108 17.22 8.43 -2.62
C GLY A 108 18.68 8.68 -3.04
N SER A 109 19.37 7.70 -3.63
CA SER A 109 20.74 7.91 -4.09
C SER A 109 20.80 8.80 -5.33
N LYS A 110 19.79 8.74 -6.20
CA LYS A 110 19.66 9.65 -7.35
C LYS A 110 19.40 11.09 -6.91
N VAL A 111 18.47 11.30 -5.97
CA VAL A 111 18.17 12.62 -5.40
C VAL A 111 19.40 13.21 -4.72
N ARG A 112 20.11 12.42 -3.89
CA ARG A 112 21.35 12.88 -3.25
C ARG A 112 22.42 13.29 -4.26
N ARG A 113 22.60 12.53 -5.34
CA ARG A 113 23.53 12.88 -6.42
C ARG A 113 23.14 14.16 -7.15
N ALA A 114 21.87 14.29 -7.52
CA ALA A 114 21.35 15.50 -8.15
C ALA A 114 21.53 16.73 -7.24
N TRP A 115 21.24 16.59 -5.95
CA TRP A 115 21.44 17.65 -4.96
C TRP A 115 22.90 18.08 -4.84
N SER A 116 23.83 17.12 -4.79
CA SER A 116 25.28 17.45 -4.75
C SER A 116 25.76 18.17 -6.02
N GLN A 117 25.17 17.88 -7.18
CA GLN A 117 25.50 18.58 -8.44
C GLN A 117 25.01 20.03 -8.43
N ILE A 118 23.80 20.28 -7.90
CA ILE A 118 23.25 21.64 -7.76
C ILE A 118 24.10 22.46 -6.78
N GLN A 119 24.48 21.87 -5.64
CA GLN A 119 25.34 22.53 -4.66
C GLN A 119 26.74 22.83 -5.19
N ALA A 120 27.28 22.02 -6.10
CA ALA A 120 28.58 22.27 -6.72
C ALA A 120 28.52 23.29 -7.89
N ALA A 121 27.33 23.56 -8.42
CA ALA A 121 27.10 24.51 -9.51
C ALA A 121 26.67 25.91 -9.02
N THR A 122 26.44 26.07 -7.71
CA THR A 122 26.14 27.35 -7.04
C THR A 122 27.38 27.82 -6.31
#